data_AF-A0A7V9N6I9-F1
#
_entry.id   AF-A0A7V9N6I9-F1
#
_cell.length_a   1.000
_cell.length_b   1.000
_cell.length_c   1.000
_cell.angle_alpha   90.00
_cell.angle_beta   90.00
_cell.angle_gamma   90.00
#
_symmetry.space_group_name_H-M   'P 1'
#
loop_
_entity.id
_entity.type
_entity.pdbx_description
1 polymer ?
#
loop_
_entity_poly.entity_id
_entity_poly.type
_entity_poly.pdbx_seq_one_letter_code
_entity_poly.pdbx_strand_id
1 'polypeptide(L)'
;MTRLYRLSLATVLATFALIVVGSVARLHRAGAGCGNDWPRCNGSWLPPLAWEPIVEYIHRGLALTVVGLTAGTVIVALRTPGVSRRARVLAGASLGAIAAQSALGGFVARWGAPPAIGIGHLTLAMLFLAFATATAAGAAALRG
;
A
#
# COMPACT_ATOMS: atom_id res chain seq x y z
N MET A 1 21.63 6.62 -7.99
CA MET A 1 20.73 7.28 -7.02
C MET A 1 19.39 7.74 -7.61
N THR A 2 19.36 8.33 -8.81
CA THR A 2 18.12 8.83 -9.45
C THR A 2 16.99 7.81 -9.62
N ARG A 3 17.31 6.56 -9.98
CA ARG A 3 16.31 5.48 -10.11
C ARG A 3 15.62 5.15 -8.78
N LEU A 4 16.40 5.05 -7.69
CA LEU A 4 15.88 4.79 -6.35
C LEU A 4 14.93 5.92 -5.93
N TYR A 5 15.37 7.17 -6.07
CA TYR A 5 14.53 8.33 -5.77
C TYR A 5 13.20 8.32 -6.53
N ARG A 6 13.23 8.09 -7.86
CA ARG A 6 12.01 8.06 -8.68
C ARG A 6 11.04 6.96 -8.24
N LEU A 7 11.55 5.77 -7.93
CA LEU A 7 10.72 4.66 -7.45
C LEU A 7 10.14 4.92 -6.06
N SER A 8 10.96 5.42 -5.13
CA SER A 8 10.48 5.78 -3.79
C SER A 8 9.44 6.89 -3.83
N LEU A 9 9.64 7.91 -4.67
CA LEU A 9 8.67 8.98 -4.88
C LEU A 9 7.36 8.44 -5.49
N ALA A 10 7.45 7.60 -6.53
CA ALA A 10 6.27 6.96 -7.11
C ALA A 10 5.51 6.12 -6.07
N THR A 11 6.23 5.40 -5.20
CA THR A 11 5.65 4.64 -4.09
C THR A 11 4.88 5.56 -3.15
N VAL A 12 5.48 6.67 -2.70
CA VAL A 12 4.84 7.64 -1.81
C VAL A 12 3.56 8.22 -2.44
N LEU A 13 3.62 8.66 -3.70
CA LEU A 13 2.48 9.26 -4.39
C LEU A 13 1.35 8.25 -4.62
N ALA A 14 1.67 7.03 -5.07
CA ALA A 14 0.69 5.96 -5.25
C ALA A 14 0.04 5.56 -3.92
N THR A 15 0.79 5.60 -2.83
CA THR A 15 0.29 5.30 -1.49
C THR A 15 -0.66 6.37 -0.98
N PHE A 16 -0.32 7.64 -1.23
CA PHE A 16 -1.23 8.74 -0.90
C PHE A 16 -2.56 8.58 -1.65
N ALA A 17 -2.51 8.28 -2.96
CA ALA A 17 -3.71 7.97 -3.73
C ALA A 17 -4.49 6.75 -3.18
N LEU A 18 -3.79 5.68 -2.79
CA LEU A 18 -4.39 4.49 -2.17
C LEU A 18 -5.12 4.82 -0.86
N ILE A 19 -4.52 5.67 -0.01
CA ILE A 19 -5.12 6.13 1.24
C ILE A 19 -6.40 6.92 0.94
N VAL A 20 -6.35 7.87 -0.02
CA VAL A 20 -7.53 8.65 -0.43
C VAL A 20 -8.65 7.73 -0.91
N VAL A 21 -8.36 6.78 -1.80
CA VAL A 21 -9.36 5.81 -2.28
C VAL A 21 -9.90 4.95 -1.14
N GLY A 22 -9.05 4.52 -0.20
CA GLY A 22 -9.48 3.79 1.00
C GLY A 22 -10.40 4.63 1.90
N SER A 23 -10.11 5.92 2.06
CA SER A 23 -10.97 6.86 2.79
C SER A 23 -12.33 7.05 2.10
N VAL A 24 -12.35 7.19 0.76
CA VAL A 24 -13.58 7.23 -0.03
C VAL A 24 -14.39 5.94 0.17
N ALA A 25 -13.74 4.77 0.07
CA ALA A 25 -14.41 3.49 0.30
C ALA A 25 -15.05 3.41 1.68
N ARG A 26 -14.39 3.94 2.72
CA ARG A 26 -14.93 3.98 4.08
C ARG A 26 -16.10 4.96 4.23
N LEU A 27 -15.98 6.18 3.70
CA LEU A 27 -16.99 7.23 3.84
C LEU A 27 -18.28 6.89 3.08
N HIS A 28 -18.16 6.26 1.92
CA HIS A 28 -19.28 5.83 1.09
C HIS A 28 -19.76 4.41 1.40
N ARG A 29 -19.29 3.79 2.49
CA ARG A 29 -19.63 2.40 2.89
C ARG A 29 -19.36 1.35 1.79
N ALA A 30 -18.48 1.67 0.85
CA ALA A 30 -18.06 0.79 -0.24
C ALA A 30 -16.93 -0.18 0.17
N GLY A 31 -16.41 -0.10 1.40
CA GLY A 31 -15.34 -0.98 1.89
C GLY A 31 -15.71 -2.46 2.08
N ALA A 32 -16.93 -2.85 1.73
CA ALA A 32 -17.43 -4.24 1.71
C ALA A 32 -18.22 -4.56 0.42
N GLY A 33 -17.98 -3.80 -0.66
CA GLY A 33 -18.65 -3.98 -1.94
C GLY A 33 -18.34 -5.32 -2.63
N CYS A 34 -17.18 -5.92 -2.36
CA CYS A 34 -16.80 -7.25 -2.84
C CYS A 34 -17.32 -8.40 -1.96
N GLY A 35 -18.17 -8.09 -0.97
CA GLY A 35 -18.66 -9.06 0.01
C GLY A 35 -17.51 -9.65 0.83
N ASN A 36 -17.65 -10.91 1.22
CA ASN A 36 -16.63 -11.63 1.98
C ASN A 36 -15.53 -12.25 1.11
N ASP A 37 -15.47 -11.89 -0.18
CA ASP A 37 -14.51 -12.48 -1.08
C ASP A 37 -13.21 -11.67 -1.12
N TRP A 38 -12.12 -12.40 -0.98
CA TRP A 38 -10.77 -11.90 -1.15
C TRP A 38 -9.88 -13.11 -1.48
N PRO A 39 -9.05 -13.08 -2.55
CA PRO A 39 -8.73 -11.93 -3.41
C PRO A 39 -9.76 -11.65 -4.53
N ARG A 40 -10.71 -12.57 -4.77
CA ARG A 40 -11.81 -12.38 -5.73
C ARG A 40 -12.85 -11.36 -5.22
N CYS A 41 -13.80 -10.98 -6.06
CA CYS A 41 -14.88 -10.04 -5.73
C CYS A 41 -16.22 -10.67 -6.15
N ASN A 42 -17.07 -11.03 -5.17
CA ASN A 42 -18.37 -11.68 -5.39
C ASN A 42 -18.30 -12.89 -6.35
N GLY A 43 -17.40 -13.85 -6.08
CA GLY A 43 -17.21 -15.07 -6.87
C GLY A 43 -16.42 -14.91 -8.17
N SER A 44 -16.20 -13.67 -8.64
CA SER A 44 -15.55 -13.35 -9.92
C SER A 44 -14.19 -12.66 -9.74
N TRP A 45 -13.37 -12.68 -10.79
CA TRP A 45 -12.14 -11.88 -10.86
C TRP A 45 -12.39 -10.42 -11.27
N LEU A 46 -13.54 -10.14 -11.87
CA LEU A 46 -14.02 -8.79 -12.21
C LEU A 46 -15.18 -8.42 -11.30
N PRO A 47 -15.22 -7.18 -10.78
CA PRO A 47 -16.31 -6.76 -9.91
C PRO A 47 -17.62 -6.60 -10.71
N PRO A 48 -18.78 -6.80 -10.07
CA PRO A 48 -20.04 -6.34 -10.63
C PRO A 48 -19.98 -4.84 -10.96
N LEU A 49 -20.71 -4.41 -12.00
CA LEU A 49 -20.78 -3.01 -12.41
C LEU A 49 -21.70 -2.18 -11.49
N ALA A 50 -21.30 -2.07 -10.23
CA ALA A 50 -21.94 -1.26 -9.20
C ALA A 50 -20.88 -0.43 -8.48
N TRP A 51 -21.31 0.67 -7.86
CA TRP A 51 -20.40 1.63 -7.24
C TRP A 51 -19.50 0.99 -6.17
N GLU A 52 -20.09 0.27 -5.22
CA GLU A 52 -19.39 -0.27 -4.06
C GLU A 52 -18.34 -1.32 -4.43
N PRO A 53 -18.65 -2.37 -5.22
CA PRO A 53 -17.65 -3.36 -5.65
C PRO A 53 -16.55 -2.74 -6.52
N ILE A 54 -16.86 -1.76 -7.38
CA ILE A 54 -15.86 -1.09 -8.21
C ILE A 54 -14.85 -0.33 -7.35
N VAL A 55 -15.32 0.46 -6.37
CA VAL A 55 -14.44 1.23 -5.49
C VAL A 55 -13.53 0.32 -4.69
N GLU A 56 -14.05 -0.77 -4.13
CA GLU A 56 -13.23 -1.73 -3.38
C GLU A 56 -12.22 -2.45 -4.29
N TYR A 57 -12.63 -2.83 -5.50
CA TYR A 57 -11.75 -3.46 -6.47
C TYR A 57 -10.60 -2.53 -6.91
N ILE A 58 -10.90 -1.25 -7.16
CA ILE A 58 -9.88 -0.23 -7.46
C ILE A 58 -8.91 -0.07 -6.28
N HIS A 59 -9.43 -0.01 -5.05
CA HIS A 59 -8.58 0.05 -3.85
C HIS A 59 -7.61 -1.14 -3.78
N ARG A 60 -8.11 -2.37 -4.00
CA ARG A 60 -7.28 -3.59 -4.02
C ARG A 60 -6.24 -3.58 -5.15
N GLY A 61 -6.60 -3.12 -6.34
CA GLY A 61 -5.68 -2.98 -7.48
C GLY A 61 -4.58 -1.95 -7.24
N LEU A 62 -4.92 -0.81 -6.64
CA LEU A 62 -3.94 0.19 -6.21
C LEU A 62 -3.01 -0.37 -5.11
N ALA A 63 -3.53 -1.16 -4.17
CA ALA A 63 -2.71 -1.81 -3.14
C ALA A 63 -1.67 -2.76 -3.77
N LEU A 64 -2.05 -3.57 -4.76
CA LEU A 64 -1.11 -4.42 -5.50
C LEU A 64 -0.03 -3.61 -6.22
N THR A 65 -0.41 -2.48 -6.81
CA THR A 65 0.54 -1.57 -7.45
C THR A 65 1.55 -1.02 -6.45
N VAL A 66 1.08 -0.59 -5.26
CA VAL A 66 1.95 -0.10 -4.17
C VAL A 66 2.87 -1.20 -3.65
N VAL A 67 2.40 -2.44 -3.51
CA VAL A 67 3.24 -3.59 -3.15
C VAL A 67 4.35 -3.80 -4.19
N GLY A 68 4.03 -3.77 -5.48
CA GLY A 68 5.00 -3.91 -6.57
C GLY A 68 6.05 -2.79 -6.58
N LEU A 69 5.62 -1.53 -6.42
CA LEU A 69 6.52 -0.37 -6.33
C LEU A 69 7.44 -0.46 -5.10
N THR A 70 6.92 -0.93 -3.96
CA THR A 70 7.68 -1.12 -2.73
C THR A 70 8.74 -2.22 -2.91
N ALA A 71 8.35 -3.37 -3.46
CA ALA A 71 9.29 -4.45 -3.77
C ALA A 71 10.39 -3.99 -4.75
N GLY A 72 10.02 -3.25 -5.79
CA GLY A 72 10.96 -2.63 -6.72
C GLY A 72 11.92 -1.66 -6.01
N THR A 73 11.42 -0.83 -5.10
CA THR A 73 12.24 0.10 -4.28
C THR A 73 13.25 -0.66 -3.42
N VAL A 74 12.83 -1.75 -2.75
CA VAL A 74 13.73 -2.62 -1.97
C VAL A 74 14.83 -3.20 -2.86
N ILE A 75 14.45 -3.80 -4.00
CA ILE A 75 15.41 -4.41 -4.93
C ILE A 75 16.43 -3.38 -5.42
N VAL A 76 15.98 -2.19 -5.82
CA VAL A 76 16.89 -1.12 -6.27
C VAL A 76 17.77 -0.61 -5.13
N ALA A 77 17.24 -0.45 -3.92
CA ALA A 77 18.02 -0.01 -2.75
C ALA A 77 19.13 -1.01 -2.37
N LEU A 78 18.86 -2.31 -2.51
CA LEU A 78 19.83 -3.37 -2.26
C LEU A 78 20.89 -3.47 -3.37
N ARG A 79 20.50 -3.27 -4.63
CA ARG A 79 21.40 -3.38 -5.80
C ARG A 79 22.20 -2.11 -6.09
N THR A 80 21.87 -0.98 -5.49
CA THR A 80 22.58 0.28 -5.73
C THR A 80 23.74 0.43 -4.74
N PRO A 81 25.01 0.50 -5.21
CA PRO A 81 26.16 0.79 -4.36
C PRO A 81 26.05 2.19 -3.73
N GLY A 82 26.59 2.36 -2.52
CA GLY A 82 26.57 3.64 -1.80
C GLY A 82 25.25 3.98 -1.11
N VAL A 83 24.19 3.18 -1.25
CA VAL A 83 22.96 3.36 -0.46
C VAL A 83 23.21 2.99 1.00
N SER A 84 22.86 3.90 1.92
CA SER A 84 23.08 3.72 3.35
C SER A 84 22.31 2.53 3.93
N ARG A 85 22.86 1.89 4.97
CA ARG A 85 22.18 0.80 5.70
C ARG A 85 20.80 1.22 6.21
N ARG A 86 20.66 2.46 6.67
CA ARG A 86 19.39 3.02 7.14
C ARG A 86 18.33 3.01 6.03
N ALA A 87 18.67 3.49 4.83
CA ALA A 87 17.74 3.50 3.70
C ALA A 87 17.32 2.07 3.27
N ARG A 88 18.24 1.10 3.31
CA ARG A 88 17.92 -0.31 3.03
C ARG A 88 16.97 -0.92 4.07
N VAL A 89 17.21 -0.65 5.35
CA VAL A 89 16.34 -1.10 6.44
C VAL A 89 14.96 -0.47 6.33
N LEU A 90 14.86 0.84 6.06
CA LEU A 90 13.58 1.53 5.88
C LEU A 90 12.80 1.00 4.66
N ALA A 91 13.48 0.74 3.54
CA ALA A 91 12.85 0.13 2.38
C ALA A 91 12.30 -1.28 2.72
N GLY A 92 13.11 -2.10 3.41
CA GLY A 92 12.67 -3.43 3.87
C GLY A 92 11.51 -3.38 4.87
N ALA A 93 11.56 -2.44 5.82
CA ALA A 93 10.49 -2.21 6.78
C ALA A 93 9.19 -1.74 6.10
N SER A 94 9.31 -0.95 5.03
CA SER A 94 8.15 -0.58 4.19
C SER A 94 7.51 -1.83 3.58
N LEU A 95 8.30 -2.76 3.04
CA LEU A 95 7.75 -4.01 2.49
C LEU A 95 7.05 -4.86 3.57
N GLY A 96 7.63 -4.95 4.77
CA GLY A 96 6.99 -5.62 5.90
C GLY A 96 5.67 -4.96 6.32
N ALA A 97 5.64 -3.63 6.39
CA ALA A 97 4.46 -2.86 6.78
C ALA A 97 3.31 -3.02 5.76
N ILE A 98 3.57 -2.93 4.44
CA ILE A 98 2.52 -3.12 3.43
C ILE A 98 2.05 -4.57 3.34
N ALA A 99 2.90 -5.55 3.63
CA ALA A 99 2.50 -6.95 3.72
C ALA A 99 1.56 -7.19 4.91
N ALA A 100 1.92 -6.69 6.10
CA ALA A 100 1.09 -6.76 7.29
C ALA A 100 -0.26 -6.04 7.08
N GLN A 101 -0.22 -4.88 6.44
CA GLN A 101 -1.41 -4.12 6.07
C GLN A 101 -2.32 -4.90 5.12
N SER A 102 -1.76 -5.49 4.06
CA SER A 102 -2.53 -6.26 3.08
C SER A 102 -3.17 -7.49 3.70
N ALA A 103 -2.46 -8.16 4.61
CA ALA A 103 -2.99 -9.28 5.39
C ALA A 103 -4.14 -8.85 6.31
N LEU A 104 -3.99 -7.73 7.02
CA LEU A 104 -5.04 -7.19 7.87
C LEU A 104 -6.28 -6.77 7.05
N GLY A 105 -6.08 -6.10 5.92
CA GLY A 105 -7.17 -5.71 5.02
C GLY A 105 -7.92 -6.90 4.43
N GLY A 106 -7.19 -7.93 3.99
CA GLY A 106 -7.77 -9.19 3.52
C GLY A 106 -8.54 -9.92 4.61
N PHE A 107 -8.03 -9.92 5.85
CA PHE A 107 -8.73 -10.49 7.00
C PHE A 107 -10.06 -9.76 7.27
N VAL A 108 -10.03 -8.42 7.31
CA VAL A 108 -11.25 -7.62 7.50
C VAL A 108 -12.27 -7.87 6.39
N ALA A 109 -11.82 -7.99 5.13
CA ALA A 109 -12.72 -8.25 4.01
C ALA A 109 -13.37 -9.63 4.10
N ARG A 110 -12.62 -10.68 4.48
CA ARG A 110 -13.11 -12.06 4.51
C ARG A 110 -14.05 -12.35 5.68
N TRP A 111 -13.73 -11.83 6.87
CA TRP A 111 -14.41 -12.20 8.12
C TRP A 111 -15.19 -11.05 8.76
N GLY A 112 -15.09 -9.84 8.23
CA GLY A 112 -15.54 -8.64 8.92
C GLY A 112 -14.66 -8.35 10.14
N ALA A 113 -14.73 -7.11 10.63
CA ALA A 113 -14.00 -6.73 11.83
C ALA A 113 -14.65 -5.55 12.55
N PRO A 114 -14.49 -5.44 13.88
CA PRO A 114 -14.95 -4.27 14.61
C PRO A 114 -14.21 -3.01 14.14
N PRO A 115 -14.79 -1.80 14.35
CA PRO A 115 -14.22 -0.53 13.88
C PRO A 115 -12.76 -0.30 14.30
N ALA A 116 -12.35 -0.82 15.47
CA ALA A 116 -10.98 -0.73 15.98
C ALA A 116 -9.94 -1.35 15.03
N ILE A 117 -10.28 -2.43 14.31
CA ILE A 117 -9.37 -3.03 13.34
C ILE A 117 -9.17 -2.11 12.13
N GLY A 118 -10.20 -1.35 11.74
CA GLY A 118 -10.08 -0.31 10.72
C GLY A 118 -9.11 0.81 11.12
N ILE A 119 -9.07 1.16 12.42
CA ILE A 119 -8.08 2.10 12.96
C ILE A 119 -6.67 1.48 12.86
N GLY A 120 -6.52 0.22 13.27
CA GLY A 120 -5.26 -0.51 13.14
C GLY A 120 -4.75 -0.55 11.69
N HIS A 121 -5.65 -0.78 10.73
CA HIS A 121 -5.35 -0.72 9.32
C HIS A 121 -4.84 0.67 8.90
N LEU A 122 -5.55 1.76 9.24
CA LEU A 122 -5.06 3.10 8.91
C LEU A 122 -3.70 3.41 9.57
N THR A 123 -3.50 3.01 10.82
CA THR A 123 -2.22 3.21 11.54
C THR A 123 -1.06 2.51 10.83
N LEU A 124 -1.23 1.26 10.40
CA LEU A 124 -0.23 0.56 9.60
C LEU A 124 0.02 1.23 8.24
N ALA A 125 -1.01 1.81 7.62
CA ALA A 125 -0.86 2.61 6.39
C ALA A 125 0.04 3.83 6.62
N MET A 126 -0.17 4.55 7.73
CA MET A 126 0.62 5.73 8.07
C MET A 126 2.07 5.36 8.39
N LEU A 127 2.28 4.24 9.10
CA LEU A 127 3.63 3.72 9.37
C LEU A 127 4.37 3.36 8.09
N PHE A 128 3.69 2.67 7.18
CA PHE A 128 4.21 2.38 5.84
C PHE A 128 4.58 3.67 5.09
N LEU A 129 3.68 4.66 5.05
CA LEU A 129 3.92 5.94 4.39
C LEU A 129 5.13 6.68 4.98
N ALA A 130 5.30 6.64 6.30
CA ALA A 130 6.46 7.22 6.97
C ALA A 130 7.78 6.57 6.53
N PHE A 131 7.83 5.23 6.47
CA PHE A 131 9.02 4.51 6.00
C PHE A 131 9.32 4.76 4.52
N ALA A 132 8.29 4.78 3.67
CA ALA A 132 8.44 5.07 2.25
C ALA A 132 8.97 6.50 2.02
N THR A 133 8.43 7.47 2.77
CA THR A 133 8.86 8.88 2.69
C THR A 133 10.29 9.06 3.19
N ALA A 134 10.66 8.42 4.31
CA ALA A 134 12.02 8.47 4.82
C ALA A 134 13.03 7.83 3.85
N THR A 135 12.62 6.75 3.16
CA THR A 135 13.42 6.13 2.08
C THR A 135 13.61 7.10 0.91
N ALA A 136 12.54 7.78 0.47
CA ALA A 136 12.59 8.76 -0.60
C ALA A 136 13.48 9.96 -0.27
N ALA A 137 13.38 10.49 0.96
CA ALA A 137 14.20 11.59 1.44
C ALA A 137 15.69 11.20 1.49
N GLY A 138 16.01 10.01 2.01
CA GLY A 138 17.38 9.49 2.00
C GLY A 138 17.93 9.31 0.59
N ALA A 139 17.10 8.85 -0.37
CA ALA A 139 17.49 8.73 -1.77
C ALA A 139 17.68 10.10 -2.45
N ALA A 140 16.93 11.12 -2.04
CA ALA A 140 17.05 12.49 -2.55
C ALA A 140 18.35 13.16 -2.09
N ALA A 141 18.73 12.98 -0.82
CA ALA A 141 19.95 13.54 -0.26
C ALA A 141 21.23 13.04 -0.95
N LEU A 142 21.17 11.86 -1.59
CA LEU A 142 22.28 11.27 -2.34
C LEU A 142 22.33 11.70 -3.82
N ARG A 143 21.44 12.62 -4.25
CA ARG A 143 21.42 13.18 -5.61
C ARG A 143 22.18 14.51 -5.72
N GLY A 144 22.35 15.24 -4.62
CA GLY A 144 23.18 16.44 -4.52
C GLY A 144 24.61 16.06 -4.16
#